data_AF-A0A1A8BHM6-F1
#
_entry.id   AF-A0A1A8BHM6-F1
#
_cell.length_a   1.000
_cell.length_b   1.000
_cell.length_c   1.000
_cell.angle_alpha   90.00
_cell.angle_beta   90.00
_cell.angle_gamma   90.00
#
_symmetry.space_group_name_H-M   'P 1'
#
loop_
_entity.id
_entity.type
_entity.pdbx_description
1 polymer ?
#
loop_
_entity_poly.entity_id
_entity_poly.type
_entity_poly.pdbx_seq_one_letter_code
_entity_poly.pdbx_strand_id
1 'polypeptide(L)'
;LENENLGKNMMTKEKNQIYMQQGVDTDYRSNGTFDRGHIFPSSYGSTTEDKKSTFTLTNVVPQAESFNKGSWNRMERCTKCVMDKYCTNSSGAPEGFGLTGSQPSFNNTLNNRINIPSTLWSAFCCYSTITRTWIASAHWGDNVPDGSRNKHLETKTLAELQNRLWAADSQFQ
;
A
#
# COMPACT_ATOMS: atom_id res chain seq x y z
N LEU A 1 -8.54 -10.02 0.74
CA LEU A 1 -8.25 -9.53 2.11
C LEU A 1 -8.91 -8.20 2.39
N GLU A 2 -9.35 -7.50 1.33
CA GLU A 2 -10.37 -6.45 1.42
C GLU A 2 -11.46 -6.85 0.42
N ASN A 3 -12.71 -7.06 0.84
CA ASN A 3 -13.80 -7.38 -0.08
C ASN A 3 -15.13 -6.95 0.54
N GLU A 4 -15.72 -5.84 0.09
CA GLU A 4 -17.09 -5.46 0.49
C GLU A 4 -18.16 -5.94 -0.51
N ASN A 5 -17.88 -7.00 -1.26
CA ASN A 5 -18.71 -7.68 -2.24
C ASN A 5 -19.24 -6.78 -3.37
N LEU A 6 -18.61 -6.94 -4.54
CA LEU A 6 -19.01 -6.43 -5.85
C LEU A 6 -18.80 -4.93 -6.07
N GLY A 7 -18.06 -4.67 -7.15
CA GLY A 7 -17.40 -3.40 -7.45
C GLY A 7 -18.33 -2.21 -7.41
N LYS A 8 -17.79 -1.08 -6.93
CA LYS A 8 -18.44 0.21 -7.03
C LYS A 8 -17.45 1.31 -7.41
N ASN A 9 -16.49 0.98 -8.29
CA ASN A 9 -15.83 1.84 -9.29
C ASN A 9 -14.50 1.28 -9.88
N MET A 10 -14.28 -0.04 -9.78
CA MET A 10 -13.45 -0.74 -10.78
C MET A 10 -14.22 -0.70 -12.12
N MET A 11 -14.22 0.44 -12.82
CA MET A 11 -15.03 0.62 -14.03
C MET A 11 -14.77 -0.55 -14.98
N THR A 12 -15.78 -1.41 -15.14
CA THR A 12 -15.88 -2.26 -16.32
C THR A 12 -15.92 -1.30 -17.49
N LYS A 13 -14.85 -1.28 -18.30
CA LYS A 13 -14.72 -0.45 -19.49
C LYS A 13 -16.07 -0.37 -20.21
N GLU A 14 -16.68 0.81 -20.24
CA GLU A 14 -17.84 1.03 -21.11
C GLU A 14 -17.40 0.73 -22.54
N LYS A 15 -18.17 -0.07 -23.27
CA LYS A 15 -17.74 -0.69 -24.54
C LYS A 15 -17.21 0.32 -25.58
N ASN A 16 -17.54 1.61 -25.44
CA ASN A 16 -17.19 2.68 -26.37
C ASN A 16 -16.32 3.80 -25.77
N GLN A 17 -15.81 3.66 -24.54
CA GLN A 17 -15.00 4.71 -23.91
C GLN A 17 -13.52 4.30 -23.82
N ILE A 18 -12.66 5.19 -24.31
CA ILE A 18 -11.20 5.02 -24.28
C ILE A 18 -10.65 5.86 -23.12
N TYR A 19 -9.98 5.19 -22.19
CA TYR A 19 -9.37 5.82 -21.02
C TYR A 19 -7.86 5.87 -21.20
N MET A 20 -7.30 6.99 -21.64
CA MET A 20 -5.85 7.06 -21.94
C MET A 20 -4.98 7.26 -20.70
N GLN A 21 -5.42 8.10 -19.75
CA GLN A 21 -4.62 8.57 -18.61
C GLN A 21 -5.00 7.92 -17.27
N GLN A 22 -5.90 6.92 -17.28
CA GLN A 22 -6.31 6.18 -16.09
C GLN A 22 -6.37 4.68 -16.39
N GLY A 23 -6.05 3.87 -15.38
CA GLY A 23 -6.19 2.42 -15.46
C GLY A 23 -7.65 2.00 -15.41
N VAL A 24 -7.99 0.92 -16.13
CA VAL A 24 -9.29 0.25 -16.03
C VAL A 24 -9.12 -1.18 -15.51
N ASP A 25 -10.21 -1.83 -15.09
CA ASP A 25 -10.14 -3.16 -14.47
C ASP A 25 -9.42 -4.20 -15.34
N THR A 26 -9.63 -4.15 -16.66
CA THR A 26 -8.99 -5.07 -17.61
C THR A 26 -7.48 -4.92 -17.65
N ASP A 27 -6.95 -3.73 -17.36
CA ASP A 27 -5.52 -3.45 -17.40
C ASP A 27 -4.77 -4.17 -16.25
N TYR A 28 -5.49 -4.59 -15.19
CA TYR A 28 -4.94 -5.29 -14.03
C TYR A 28 -5.05 -6.83 -14.09
N ARG A 29 -5.48 -7.40 -15.21
CA ARG A 29 -5.53 -8.86 -15.39
C ARG A 29 -4.13 -9.41 -15.64
N SER A 30 -3.68 -10.37 -14.84
CA SER A 30 -2.26 -10.79 -14.77
C SER A 30 -2.02 -12.31 -14.83
N ASN A 31 -3.05 -13.11 -15.16
CA ASN A 31 -3.02 -14.57 -15.13
C ASN A 31 -2.46 -15.17 -13.81
N GLY A 32 -2.67 -14.49 -12.68
CA GLY A 32 -2.25 -14.94 -11.35
C GLY A 32 -0.85 -14.53 -10.92
N THR A 33 -0.08 -13.83 -11.76
CA THR A 33 1.28 -13.38 -11.39
C THR A 33 1.26 -12.22 -10.41
N PHE A 34 0.30 -11.31 -10.58
CA PHE A 34 0.16 -10.09 -9.78
C PHE A 34 -1.27 -10.00 -9.23
N ASP A 35 -1.38 -9.72 -7.94
CA ASP A 35 -2.64 -9.27 -7.36
C ASP A 35 -2.85 -7.77 -7.63
N ARG A 36 -4.08 -7.32 -7.42
CA ARG A 36 -4.42 -5.91 -7.21
C ARG A 36 -4.02 -5.56 -5.77
N GLY A 37 -2.79 -5.09 -5.59
CA GLY A 37 -2.24 -4.70 -4.29
C GLY A 37 -2.67 -3.29 -3.92
N HIS A 38 -3.24 -3.10 -2.73
CA HIS A 38 -3.59 -1.77 -2.24
C HIS A 38 -2.31 -1.03 -1.80
N ILE A 39 -2.19 0.25 -2.18
CA ILE A 39 -1.12 1.11 -1.66
C ILE A 39 -1.44 1.51 -0.23
N PHE A 40 -2.65 2.04 0.00
CA PHE A 40 -3.20 2.28 1.33
C PHE A 40 -4.23 1.18 1.67
N PRO A 41 -4.01 0.35 2.70
CA PRO A 41 -4.93 -0.73 3.03
C PRO A 41 -6.22 -0.20 3.65
N SER A 42 -7.39 -0.70 3.24
CA SER A 42 -8.69 -0.45 3.88
C SER A 42 -8.65 -0.67 5.39
N SER A 43 -7.84 -1.63 5.86
CA SER A 43 -7.76 -1.90 7.30
C SER A 43 -7.38 -0.68 8.13
N TYR A 44 -6.70 0.32 7.55
CA TYR A 44 -6.33 1.57 8.22
C TYR A 44 -7.45 2.62 8.22
N GLY A 45 -8.49 2.45 7.41
CA GLY A 45 -9.64 3.34 7.36
C GLY A 45 -10.50 3.26 8.63
N SER A 46 -10.92 4.43 9.12
CA SER A 46 -11.70 4.56 10.36
C SER A 46 -13.19 4.30 10.14
N THR A 47 -13.73 4.80 9.03
CA THR A 47 -15.15 4.63 8.66
C THR A 47 -15.34 3.62 7.54
N THR A 48 -16.58 3.24 7.30
CA THR A 48 -16.95 2.39 6.15
C THR A 48 -16.66 3.12 4.83
N GLU A 49 -16.88 4.42 4.79
CA GLU A 49 -16.65 5.27 3.62
C GLU A 49 -15.15 5.37 3.31
N ASP A 50 -14.31 5.54 4.34
CA ASP A 50 -12.84 5.54 4.19
C ASP A 50 -12.38 4.21 3.59
N LYS A 51 -12.87 3.09 4.14
CA LYS A 51 -12.57 1.74 3.64
C LYS A 51 -12.99 1.57 2.20
N LYS A 52 -14.20 1.98 1.83
CA LYS A 52 -14.69 1.89 0.45
C LYS A 52 -13.84 2.71 -0.52
N SER A 53 -13.31 3.86 -0.09
CA SER A 53 -12.48 4.72 -0.93
C SER A 53 -11.15 4.07 -1.34
N THR A 54 -10.63 3.12 -0.55
CA THR A 54 -9.36 2.44 -0.85
C THR A 54 -9.47 1.46 -2.02
N PHE A 55 -10.67 1.03 -2.40
CA PHE A 55 -10.91 0.08 -3.49
C PHE A 55 -10.90 0.73 -4.89
N THR A 56 -10.49 1.99 -4.99
CA THR A 56 -10.33 2.70 -6.27
C THR A 56 -9.02 2.31 -6.96
N LEU A 57 -9.00 2.30 -8.30
CA LEU A 57 -7.79 1.96 -9.07
C LEU A 57 -6.64 2.96 -8.89
N THR A 58 -6.90 4.15 -8.38
CA THR A 58 -5.89 5.14 -7.99
C THR A 58 -5.10 4.73 -6.75
N ASN A 59 -5.59 3.75 -5.99
CA ASN A 59 -4.94 3.21 -4.80
C ASN A 59 -4.46 1.76 -5.01
N VAL A 60 -4.36 1.29 -6.25
CA VAL A 60 -4.00 -0.09 -6.57
C VAL A 60 -2.77 -0.14 -7.49
N VAL A 61 -1.87 -1.09 -7.23
CA VAL A 61 -0.74 -1.43 -8.10
C VAL A 61 -0.69 -2.93 -8.37
N PRO A 62 -0.08 -3.38 -9.49
CA PRO A 62 0.26 -4.79 -9.65
C PRO A 62 1.29 -5.19 -8.57
N GLN A 63 0.89 -6.05 -7.65
CA GLN A 63 1.75 -6.50 -6.55
C GLN A 63 1.97 -8.00 -6.63
N ALA A 64 3.22 -8.45 -6.51
CA ALA A 64 3.55 -9.87 -6.59
C ALA A 64 2.74 -10.66 -5.55
N GLU A 65 2.07 -11.74 -5.98
CA GLU A 65 1.04 -12.41 -5.19
C GLU A 65 1.52 -12.83 -3.79
N SER A 66 2.66 -13.52 -3.72
CA SER A 66 3.20 -14.00 -2.44
C SER A 66 3.74 -12.88 -1.56
N PHE A 67 4.17 -11.76 -2.14
CA PHE A 67 4.54 -10.56 -1.39
C PHE A 67 3.31 -9.87 -0.79
N ASN A 68 2.27 -9.64 -1.60
CA ASN A 68 1.00 -9.06 -1.19
C ASN A 68 0.34 -9.86 -0.06
N LYS A 69 0.09 -11.16 -0.30
CA LYS A 69 -0.59 -12.04 0.65
C LYS A 69 0.28 -12.46 1.84
N GLY A 70 1.60 -12.39 1.66
CA GLY A 70 2.61 -12.82 2.62
C GLY A 70 3.18 -11.66 3.45
N SER A 71 4.43 -11.29 3.18
CA SER A 71 5.19 -10.38 4.05
C SER A 71 4.57 -8.97 4.13
N TRP A 72 3.96 -8.47 3.05
CA TRP A 72 3.30 -7.16 3.04
C TRP A 72 2.06 -7.14 3.95
N ASN A 73 1.10 -8.04 3.74
CA ASN A 73 -0.08 -8.18 4.60
C ASN A 73 0.29 -8.42 6.08
N ARG A 74 1.34 -9.20 6.37
CA ARG A 74 1.83 -9.36 7.75
C ARG A 74 2.30 -8.03 8.34
N MET A 75 3.05 -7.23 7.58
CA MET A 75 3.47 -5.90 8.00
C MET A 75 2.26 -4.99 8.25
N GLU A 76 1.29 -4.93 7.33
CA GLU A 76 0.09 -4.10 7.47
C GLU A 76 -0.69 -4.45 8.76
N ARG A 77 -0.87 -5.75 9.01
CA ARG A 77 -1.54 -6.23 10.24
C ARG A 77 -0.78 -5.85 11.50
N CYS A 78 0.55 -6.01 11.51
CA CYS A 78 1.38 -5.63 12.65
C CYS A 78 1.30 -4.13 12.92
N THR A 79 1.44 -3.31 11.87
CA THR A 79 1.33 -1.84 11.95
C THR A 79 -0.03 -1.43 12.50
N LYS A 80 -1.13 -2.02 11.99
CA LYS A 80 -2.48 -1.77 12.51
C LYS A 80 -2.60 -2.11 14.00
N CYS A 81 -2.06 -3.25 14.43
CA CYS A 81 -2.06 -3.63 15.85
C CYS A 81 -1.29 -2.61 16.73
N VAL A 82 -0.17 -2.09 16.25
CA VAL A 82 0.59 -1.04 16.96
C VAL A 82 -0.23 0.24 17.02
N MET A 83 -0.83 0.64 15.90
CA MET A 83 -1.65 1.86 15.84
C MET A 83 -2.85 1.78 16.79
N ASP A 84 -3.61 0.69 16.75
CA ASP A 84 -4.77 0.50 17.63
C ASP A 84 -4.42 0.51 19.11
N LYS A 85 -3.24 -0.01 19.45
CA LYS A 85 -2.82 -0.13 20.84
C LYS A 85 -2.23 1.16 21.39
N TYR A 86 -1.45 1.89 20.59
CA TYR A 86 -0.60 2.96 21.09
C TYR A 86 -0.97 4.35 20.59
N CYS A 87 -1.69 4.48 19.47
CA CYS A 87 -1.96 5.77 18.83
C CYS A 87 -3.28 6.36 19.33
N THR A 88 -3.21 7.15 20.39
CA THR A 88 -4.36 7.86 20.96
C THR A 88 -4.01 9.32 21.19
N ASN A 89 -4.92 10.22 20.81
CA ASN A 89 -4.74 11.66 21.02
C ASN A 89 -5.09 12.08 22.45
N SER A 90 -4.94 13.38 22.75
CA SER A 90 -5.19 13.94 24.08
C SER A 90 -6.62 13.74 24.59
N SER A 91 -7.58 13.51 23.70
CA SER A 91 -8.98 13.23 24.03
C SER A 91 -9.25 11.73 24.28
N GLY A 92 -8.22 10.89 24.20
CA GLY A 92 -8.33 9.44 24.33
C GLY A 92 -8.90 8.74 23.09
N ALA A 93 -9.09 9.45 21.98
CA ALA A 93 -9.58 8.87 20.73
C ALA A 93 -8.40 8.28 19.92
N PRO A 94 -8.60 7.18 19.18
CA PRO A 94 -7.59 6.65 18.26
C PRO A 94 -7.24 7.68 17.18
N GLU A 95 -5.95 7.98 17.03
CA GLU A 95 -5.47 8.95 16.05
C GLU A 95 -4.05 8.61 15.61
N GLY A 96 -3.86 8.42 14.30
CA GLY A 96 -2.55 8.19 13.71
C GLY A 96 -2.53 8.62 12.26
N PHE A 97 -1.33 8.90 11.75
CA PHE A 97 -1.09 9.38 10.40
C PHE A 97 -0.32 8.31 9.64
N GLY A 98 -0.89 7.82 8.54
CA GLY A 98 -0.26 6.85 7.65
C GLY A 98 0.10 7.47 6.31
N LEU A 99 1.29 7.16 5.81
CA LEU A 99 1.74 7.47 4.46
C LEU A 99 2.13 6.17 3.77
N THR A 100 1.68 5.98 2.55
CA THR A 100 2.03 4.80 1.76
C THR A 100 2.35 5.20 0.34
N GLY A 101 3.12 4.38 -0.35
CA GLY A 101 3.47 4.64 -1.73
C GLY A 101 4.18 3.48 -2.39
N SER A 102 4.47 3.68 -3.67
CA SER A 102 5.22 2.75 -4.48
C SER A 102 6.25 3.50 -5.30
N GLN A 103 7.35 2.84 -5.61
CA GLN A 103 8.37 3.36 -6.50
C GLN A 103 8.17 2.74 -7.88
N PRO A 104 7.99 3.54 -8.94
CA PRO A 104 7.81 3.02 -10.29
C PRO A 104 9.09 2.35 -10.78
N SER A 105 8.93 1.36 -11.65
CA SER A 105 10.04 0.73 -12.37
C SER A 105 10.29 1.39 -13.73
N PHE A 106 11.52 1.28 -14.24
CA PHE A 106 11.87 1.67 -15.61
C PHE A 106 11.51 0.52 -16.55
N ASN A 107 10.42 0.65 -17.31
CA ASN A 107 10.00 -0.28 -18.37
C ASN A 107 9.41 -1.64 -17.95
N ASN A 108 8.82 -1.75 -16.76
CA ASN A 108 8.00 -2.91 -16.43
C ASN A 108 6.53 -2.50 -16.32
N THR A 109 5.70 -3.00 -17.24
CA THR A 109 4.28 -2.65 -17.28
C THR A 109 3.42 -3.89 -17.43
N LEU A 110 2.32 -3.94 -16.69
CA LEU A 110 1.25 -4.89 -16.89
C LEU A 110 0.37 -4.42 -18.06
N ASN A 111 0.15 -5.32 -19.02
CA ASN A 111 -0.68 -5.09 -20.20
C ASN A 111 -0.33 -3.82 -20.99
N ASN A 112 0.95 -3.40 -20.99
CA ASN A 112 1.45 -2.17 -21.63
C ASN A 112 0.76 -0.88 -21.17
N ARG A 113 0.18 -0.89 -19.97
CA ARG A 113 -0.71 0.19 -19.49
C ARG A 113 -0.39 0.62 -18.06
N ILE A 114 -0.14 -0.32 -17.16
CA ILE A 114 0.04 -0.04 -15.73
C ILE A 114 1.48 -0.33 -15.35
N ASN A 115 2.19 0.62 -14.75
CA ASN A 115 3.53 0.38 -14.23
C ASN A 115 3.48 -0.68 -13.12
N ILE A 116 4.35 -1.69 -13.21
CA ILE A 116 4.60 -2.62 -12.13
C ILE A 116 5.70 -1.99 -11.26
N PRO A 117 5.40 -1.52 -10.04
CA PRO A 117 6.40 -0.84 -9.22
C PRO A 117 7.52 -1.80 -8.83
N SER A 118 8.73 -1.28 -8.63
CA SER A 118 9.88 -2.06 -8.14
C SER A 118 9.83 -2.27 -6.62
N THR A 119 9.25 -1.33 -5.88
CA THR A 119 9.21 -1.33 -4.42
C THR A 119 7.89 -0.74 -3.93
N LEU A 120 7.37 -1.25 -2.83
CA LEU A 120 6.30 -0.62 -2.06
C LEU A 120 6.85 -0.18 -0.70
N TRP A 121 6.32 0.93 -0.17
CA TRP A 121 6.71 1.45 1.14
C TRP A 121 5.50 1.96 1.92
N SER A 122 5.62 1.91 3.25
CA SER A 122 4.63 2.38 4.20
C SER A 122 5.34 3.03 5.37
N ALA A 123 4.78 4.11 5.89
CA ALA A 123 5.22 4.79 7.08
C ALA A 123 4.01 5.20 7.89
N PHE A 124 4.18 5.30 9.20
CA PHE A 124 3.19 5.92 10.06
C PHE A 124 3.85 6.70 11.17
N CYS A 125 3.12 7.66 11.72
CA CYS A 125 3.44 8.28 12.99
C CYS A 125 2.17 8.55 13.80
N CYS A 126 2.32 8.62 15.11
CA CYS A 126 1.25 9.05 15.99
C CYS A 126 1.82 9.48 17.33
N TYR A 127 1.03 10.26 18.07
CA TYR A 127 1.28 10.46 19.47
C TYR A 127 0.69 9.30 20.29
N SER A 128 1.40 8.89 21.33
CA SER A 128 0.93 7.86 22.25
C SER A 128 0.77 8.44 23.64
N THR A 129 -0.48 8.58 24.12
CA THR A 129 -0.74 9.00 25.51
C THR A 129 -0.25 7.99 26.54
N ILE A 130 -0.17 6.71 26.18
CA ILE A 130 0.30 5.61 27.05
C ILE A 130 1.78 5.79 27.38
N THR A 131 2.60 6.00 26.35
CA THR A 131 4.06 6.16 26.51
C THR A 131 4.47 7.61 26.68
N ARG A 132 3.56 8.56 26.42
CA ARG A 132 3.78 10.02 26.38
C ARG A 132 4.86 10.42 25.38
N THR A 133 4.91 9.73 24.24
CA THR A 133 5.92 9.96 23.19
C THR A 133 5.31 9.86 21.81
N TRP A 134 6.01 10.40 20.81
CA TRP A 134 5.72 10.12 19.41
C TRP A 134 6.29 8.77 19.02
N ILE A 135 5.47 7.96 18.36
CA ILE A 135 5.86 6.69 17.77
C ILE A 135 5.86 6.89 16.26
N ALA A 136 6.92 6.47 15.59
CA ALA A 136 7.01 6.50 14.16
C ALA A 136 7.81 5.31 13.65
N SER A 137 7.40 4.75 12.52
CA SER A 137 8.17 3.72 11.83
C SER A 137 7.84 3.69 10.35
N ALA A 138 8.73 3.05 9.60
CA ALA A 138 8.61 2.81 8.19
C ALA A 138 8.93 1.36 7.84
N HIS A 139 8.45 0.95 6.67
CA HIS A 139 8.66 -0.35 6.08
C HIS A 139 8.75 -0.19 4.56
N TRP A 140 9.54 -1.03 3.91
CA TRP A 140 9.54 -1.17 2.46
C TRP A 140 9.88 -2.59 2.06
N GLY A 141 9.51 -2.97 0.84
CA GLY A 141 9.85 -4.26 0.26
C GLY A 141 9.87 -4.20 -1.25
N ASP A 142 10.79 -4.96 -1.85
CA ASP A 142 10.84 -5.11 -3.30
C ASP A 142 9.64 -5.93 -3.78
N ASN A 143 9.02 -5.50 -4.88
CA ASN A 143 7.80 -6.07 -5.42
C ASN A 143 8.08 -7.36 -6.22
N VAL A 144 8.66 -8.34 -5.54
CA VAL A 144 9.04 -9.64 -6.08
C VAL A 144 8.44 -10.74 -5.22
N PRO A 145 8.22 -11.95 -5.75
CA PRO A 145 7.72 -13.07 -4.96
C PRO A 145 8.56 -13.30 -3.70
N ASP A 146 7.89 -13.50 -2.57
CA ASP A 146 8.56 -13.83 -1.32
C ASP A 146 9.35 -15.14 -1.45
N GLY A 147 10.63 -15.11 -1.08
CA GLY A 147 11.51 -16.29 -1.09
C GLY A 147 11.19 -17.32 0.00
N SER A 148 10.37 -16.97 1.00
CA SER A 148 9.86 -17.91 2.00
C SER A 148 8.49 -17.49 2.53
N ARG A 149 7.69 -18.45 2.98
CA ARG A 149 6.36 -18.19 3.58
C ARG A 149 6.42 -17.40 4.88
N ASN A 150 7.56 -17.45 5.58
CA ASN A 150 7.80 -16.82 6.87
C ASN A 150 8.59 -15.50 6.74
N LYS A 151 8.71 -14.93 5.54
CA LYS A 151 9.40 -13.65 5.35
C LYS A 151 8.69 -12.54 6.12
N HIS A 152 9.44 -11.74 6.87
CA HIS A 152 8.94 -10.54 7.54
C HIS A 152 9.68 -9.33 7.00
N LEU A 153 8.98 -8.20 6.91
CA LEU A 153 9.61 -6.92 6.62
C LEU A 153 10.16 -6.36 7.93
N GLU A 154 11.39 -5.86 7.88
CA GLU A 154 12.02 -5.21 9.01
C GLU A 154 11.34 -3.86 9.29
N THR A 155 11.26 -3.49 10.56
CA THR A 155 10.90 -2.15 10.99
C THR A 155 12.09 -1.21 10.79
N LYS A 156 11.82 -0.04 10.22
CA LYS A 156 12.80 0.98 9.89
C LYS A 156 12.35 2.33 10.44
N THR A 157 13.28 3.27 10.49
CA THR A 157 13.02 4.67 10.85
C THR A 157 12.54 5.47 9.64
N LEU A 158 11.88 6.60 9.89
CA LEU A 158 11.50 7.54 8.82
C LEU A 158 12.72 8.10 8.08
N ALA A 159 13.84 8.29 8.79
CA ALA A 159 15.08 8.77 8.19
C ALA A 159 15.68 7.75 7.19
N GLU A 160 15.63 6.46 7.52
CA GLU A 160 16.08 5.41 6.60
C GLU A 160 15.18 5.33 5.36
N LEU A 161 13.86 5.45 5.52
CA LEU A 161 12.95 5.50 4.37
C LEU A 161 13.24 6.72 3.50
N GLN A 162 13.40 7.90 4.10
CA GLN A 162 13.71 9.13 3.38
C GLN A 162 15.00 8.99 2.56
N ASN A 163 16.07 8.47 3.17
CA ASN A 163 17.34 8.23 2.47
C ASN A 163 17.18 7.24 1.31
N ARG A 164 16.36 6.18 1.49
CA ARG A 164 16.07 5.22 0.42
C ARG A 164 15.35 5.90 -0.76
N LEU A 165 14.34 6.71 -0.49
CA LEU A 165 13.56 7.37 -1.53
C LEU A 165 14.38 8.44 -2.27
N TRP A 166 15.22 9.20 -1.57
CA TRP A 166 16.11 10.17 -2.22
C TRP A 166 17.18 9.52 -3.10
N ALA A 167 17.75 8.39 -2.68
CA ALA A 167 18.70 7.67 -3.52
C ALA A 167 18.05 7.22 -4.84
N ALA A 168 16.76 6.87 -4.81
CA ALA A 168 15.99 6.54 -6.01
C ALA A 168 15.67 7.78 -6.87
N ASP A 169 15.43 8.93 -6.26
CA ASP A 169 15.03 10.18 -6.94
C ASP A 169 16.18 10.83 -7.74
N SER A 170 17.44 10.45 -7.46
CA SER A 170 18.60 10.83 -8.29
C SER A 170 18.52 10.32 -9.74
N GLN A 171 17.53 9.49 -10.08
CA GLN A 171 17.24 9.00 -11.42
C GLN A 171 16.10 9.75 -12.14
N PHE A 172 15.52 10.77 -11.52
CA PHE A 172 14.47 11.64 -12.08
C PHE A 172 14.91 13.09 -12.32
N GLN A 173 16.22 13.39 -12.24
CA GLN A 173 16.80 14.67 -12.69
C GLN A 173 17.25 14.61 -14.15
#